data_AF-A0AAW1UJ14-F1
#
_entry.id   AF-A0AAW1UJ14-F1
#
_cell.length_a   1.000
_cell.length_b   1.000
_cell.length_c   1.000
_cell.angle_alpha   90.00
_cell.angle_beta   90.00
_cell.angle_gamma   90.00
#
_symmetry.space_group_name_H-M   'P 1'
#
loop_
_entity.id
_entity.type
_entity.pdbx_description
1 polymer ?
#
loop_
_entity_poly.entity_id
_entity_poly.type
_entity_poly.pdbx_seq_one_letter_code
_entity_poly.pdbx_strand_id
1 'polypeptide(L)'
;MGVLELVFKMKYSLFICALAALATAEVYFEEKFNDDSWEKNWIYSKHPGKEFGKFVRTAGKFYNDEEADKGLQTSEDARFYALSRKFKPFATEGRTWLCN
;
A
#
# COMPACT_ATOMS: atom_id res chain seq x y z
N MET A 1 36.13 -33.55 12.26
CA MET A 1 36.11 -32.16 11.75
C MET A 1 34.72 -31.73 11.25
N GLY A 2 33.96 -32.56 10.51
CA GLY A 2 32.69 -32.13 9.90
C GLY A 2 31.48 -31.90 10.83
N VAL A 3 31.35 -32.62 11.95
CA VAL A 3 30.19 -32.48 12.87
C VAL A 3 30.21 -31.14 13.60
N LEU A 4 31.40 -30.65 13.97
CA LEU A 4 31.55 -29.38 14.69
C LEU A 4 31.17 -28.20 13.78
N GLU A 5 31.62 -28.20 12.53
CA GLU A 5 31.24 -27.18 11.54
C GLU A 5 29.73 -27.16 11.28
N LEU A 6 29.09 -28.33 11.20
CA LEU A 6 27.65 -28.43 11.00
C LEU A 6 26.88 -27.80 12.17
N VAL A 7 27.32 -28.04 13.41
CA VAL A 7 26.73 -27.45 14.61
C VAL A 7 26.95 -25.94 14.64
N PHE A 8 28.13 -25.44 14.25
CA PHE A 8 28.36 -24.00 14.11
C PHE A 8 27.43 -23.38 13.07
N LYS A 9 27.30 -24.00 11.88
CA LYS A 9 26.45 -23.50 10.79
C LYS A 9 24.97 -23.47 11.17
N MET A 10 24.50 -24.49 11.88
CA MET A 10 23.12 -24.54 12.40
C MET A 10 22.85 -23.47 13.45
N LYS A 11 23.79 -23.25 14.39
CA LYS A 11 23.69 -22.17 15.39
C LYS A 11 23.69 -20.78 14.75
N TYR A 12 24.55 -20.56 13.75
CA TYR A 12 24.59 -19.30 12.99
C TYR A 12 23.28 -19.07 12.21
N SER A 13 22.73 -20.11 11.57
CA SER A 13 21.43 -20.03 10.90
C SER A 13 20.29 -19.70 11.86
N LEU A 14 20.24 -20.36 13.02
CA LEU A 14 19.25 -20.09 14.07
C LEU A 14 19.37 -18.64 14.59
N PHE A 15 20.60 -18.15 14.75
CA PHE A 15 20.86 -16.78 15.19
C PHE A 15 20.37 -15.74 14.16
N ILE A 16 20.62 -15.97 12.86
CA ILE A 16 20.13 -15.08 11.79
C ILE A 16 18.59 -15.10 11.74
N CYS A 17 17.95 -16.26 11.84
CA CYS A 17 16.49 -16.34 11.89
C CYS A 17 15.90 -15.58 13.08
N ALA A 18 16.56 -15.65 14.25
CA ALA A 18 16.13 -14.92 15.44
C ALA A 18 16.25 -13.40 15.26
N LEU A 19 17.31 -12.91 14.60
CA LEU A 19 17.48 -11.49 14.28
C LEU A 19 16.43 -11.00 13.26
N ALA A 20 16.13 -11.80 12.23
CA ALA A 20 15.12 -11.46 11.23
C ALA A 20 13.71 -11.35 11.83
N ALA A 21 13.39 -12.15 12.85
CA ALA A 21 12.11 -12.08 13.54
C ALA A 21 11.89 -10.77 14.32
N LEU A 22 12.95 -10.00 14.59
CA LEU A 22 12.86 -8.67 15.21
C LEU A 22 12.54 -7.56 14.21
N ALA A 23 12.64 -7.81 12.90
CA ALA A 23 12.28 -6.84 11.88
C ALA A 23 10.76 -6.74 11.77
N THR A 24 10.19 -5.65 12.27
CA THR A 24 8.76 -5.35 12.15
C THR A 24 8.58 -4.08 11.32
N ALA A 25 7.51 -4.04 10.53
CA ALA A 25 7.10 -2.87 9.78
C ALA A 25 5.63 -2.61 10.10
N GLU A 26 5.31 -1.38 10.49
CA GLU A 26 3.94 -0.97 10.74
C GLU A 26 3.34 -0.40 9.44
N VAL A 27 2.23 -0.99 8.99
CA VAL A 27 1.49 -0.51 7.82
C VAL A 27 0.45 0.51 8.28
N TYR A 28 0.72 1.80 8.04
CA TYR A 28 -0.19 2.88 8.42
C TYR A 28 -1.38 3.04 7.47
N PHE A 29 -1.16 2.74 6.18
CA PHE A 29 -2.19 2.83 5.16
C PHE A 29 -1.87 1.86 4.02
N GLU A 30 -2.88 1.10 3.60
CA GLU A 30 -2.83 0.22 2.43
C GLU A 30 -4.20 0.28 1.75
N GLU A 31 -4.21 0.43 0.42
CA GLU A 31 -5.40 0.36 -0.42
C GLU A 31 -5.08 -0.48 -1.65
N LYS A 32 -5.91 -1.49 -1.91
CA LYS A 32 -5.75 -2.43 -3.03
C LYS A 32 -6.91 -2.38 -4.01
N PHE A 33 -7.99 -1.65 -3.69
CA PHE A 33 -9.16 -1.52 -4.56
C PHE A 33 -9.79 -2.86 -5.01
N ASN A 34 -9.66 -3.90 -4.19
CA ASN A 34 -10.20 -5.23 -4.47
C ASN A 34 -11.74 -5.20 -4.66
N ASP A 35 -12.43 -4.33 -3.94
CA ASP A 35 -13.89 -4.23 -3.92
C ASP A 35 -14.39 -2.81 -4.15
N ASP A 36 -15.67 -2.67 -4.52
CA ASP A 36 -16.37 -1.38 -4.69
C ASP A 36 -16.57 -0.62 -3.36
N SER A 37 -16.15 -1.20 -2.24
CA SER A 37 -16.15 -0.54 -0.93
C SER A 37 -15.28 0.72 -0.88
N TRP A 38 -14.36 0.90 -1.84
CA TRP A 38 -13.53 2.09 -1.96
C TRP A 38 -14.37 3.37 -2.02
N GLU A 39 -15.55 3.36 -2.65
CA GLU A 39 -16.42 4.55 -2.74
C GLU A 39 -16.89 5.06 -1.38
N LYS A 40 -16.96 4.18 -0.37
CA LYS A 40 -17.33 4.56 1.00
C LYS A 40 -16.15 5.09 1.80
N ASN A 41 -14.94 4.63 1.47
CA ASN A 41 -13.72 4.96 2.19
C ASN A 41 -13.04 6.23 1.65
N TRP A 42 -13.25 6.53 0.37
CA TRP A 42 -12.69 7.67 -0.32
C TRP A 42 -13.73 8.78 -0.48
N ILE A 43 -13.36 9.99 -0.08
CA ILE A 43 -14.25 11.15 -0.02
C ILE A 43 -13.82 12.16 -1.09
N TYR A 44 -14.77 12.54 -1.94
CA TYR A 44 -14.61 13.60 -2.91
C TYR A 44 -14.61 14.98 -2.23
N SER A 45 -13.71 15.85 -2.68
CA SER A 45 -13.68 17.24 -2.22
C SER A 45 -14.94 17.99 -2.64
N LYS A 46 -15.49 18.79 -1.72
CA LYS A 46 -16.65 19.68 -1.96
C LYS A 46 -16.24 21.14 -1.95
N HIS A 47 -15.09 21.45 -2.55
CA HIS A 47 -14.60 22.82 -2.61
C HIS A 47 -15.60 23.71 -3.37
N PRO A 48 -16.07 24.83 -2.79
CA PRO A 48 -17.11 25.66 -3.39
C PRO A 48 -16.64 26.25 -4.73
N GLY A 49 -17.52 26.21 -5.74
CA GLY A 49 -17.25 26.78 -7.06
C GLY A 49 -16.32 25.96 -7.94
N LYS A 50 -15.94 24.73 -7.55
CA LYS A 50 -15.16 23.81 -8.39
C LYS A 50 -15.89 22.49 -8.55
N GLU A 51 -16.04 22.07 -9.79
CA GLU A 51 -16.48 20.71 -10.12
C GLU A 51 -15.25 19.83 -10.32
N PHE A 52 -15.18 18.75 -9.56
CA PHE A 52 -14.13 17.75 -9.70
C PHE A 52 -14.59 16.60 -10.59
N GLY A 53 -13.67 16.06 -11.37
CA GLY A 53 -13.90 14.89 -12.21
C GLY A 53 -14.13 13.63 -11.37
N LYS A 54 -14.79 12.65 -11.97
CA LYS A 54 -15.11 11.37 -11.33
C LYS A 54 -13.99 10.33 -11.51
N PHE A 55 -13.78 9.54 -10.46
CA PHE A 55 -12.94 8.34 -10.54
C PHE A 55 -13.80 7.12 -10.85
N VAL A 56 -13.27 6.22 -11.67
CA VAL A 56 -13.85 4.92 -11.96
C VAL A 56 -12.87 3.82 -11.56
N ARG A 57 -13.40 2.71 -11.02
CA ARG A 57 -12.59 1.53 -10.71
C ARG A 57 -12.44 0.67 -11.96
N THR A 58 -11.23 0.50 -12.44
CA THR A 58 -10.96 -0.30 -13.65
C THR A 58 -9.50 -0.75 -13.69
N ALA A 59 -9.25 -1.88 -14.35
CA ALA A 59 -7.91 -2.35 -14.70
C ALA A 59 -7.41 -1.75 -16.04
N GLY A 60 -8.22 -0.93 -16.71
CA GLY A 60 -7.89 -0.33 -17.99
C GLY A 60 -8.02 -1.32 -19.16
N LYS A 61 -7.32 -1.04 -20.26
CA LYS A 61 -7.40 -1.85 -21.50
C LYS A 61 -6.45 -3.04 -21.53
N PHE A 62 -5.35 -2.97 -20.77
CA PHE A 62 -4.31 -3.99 -20.72
C PHE A 62 -3.97 -4.22 -19.25
N TYR A 63 -4.10 -5.47 -18.83
CA TYR A 63 -3.89 -5.90 -17.45
C TYR A 63 -3.26 -7.29 -17.47
N ASN A 64 -2.55 -7.64 -16.39
CA ASN A 64 -2.06 -8.99 -16.19
C ASN A 64 -3.10 -9.83 -15.43
N ASP A 65 -3.70 -9.25 -14.39
CA ASP A 65 -4.82 -9.83 -13.65
C ASP A 65 -5.94 -8.79 -13.52
N GLU A 66 -7.11 -9.09 -14.08
CA GLU A 66 -8.21 -8.13 -14.15
C GLU A 66 -8.68 -7.65 -12.79
N GLU A 67 -8.65 -8.50 -11.75
CA GLU A 67 -9.16 -8.16 -10.43
C GLU A 67 -8.07 -7.53 -9.56
N ALA A 68 -6.84 -8.03 -9.63
CA ALA A 68 -5.74 -7.51 -8.82
C ALA A 68 -5.18 -6.18 -9.35
N ASP A 69 -5.30 -5.92 -10.66
CA ASP A 69 -4.80 -4.69 -11.28
C ASP A 69 -5.86 -3.57 -11.32
N LYS A 70 -7.04 -3.76 -10.71
CA LYS A 70 -8.05 -2.69 -10.63
C LYS A 70 -7.53 -1.56 -9.75
N GLY A 71 -7.62 -0.34 -10.29
CA GLY A 71 -7.29 0.87 -9.56
C GLY A 71 -8.28 1.99 -9.85
N LEU A 72 -7.97 3.19 -9.37
CA LEU A 72 -8.74 4.39 -9.69
C LEU A 72 -8.21 5.05 -10.94
N GLN A 73 -9.07 5.13 -11.96
CA GLN A 73 -8.80 5.84 -13.19
C GLN A 73 -9.65 7.11 -13.27
N THR A 74 -9.07 8.18 -13.80
CA THR A 74 -9.78 9.42 -14.15
C THR A 74 -10.68 9.20 -15.37
N SER A 75 -11.96 9.55 -15.30
CA SER A 75 -12.92 9.30 -16.40
C SER A 75 -13.17 10.47 -17.34
N GLU A 76 -12.82 11.69 -16.94
CA GLU A 76 -13.17 12.94 -17.65
C GLU A 76 -11.92 13.73 -18.07
N ASP A 77 -11.90 14.17 -19.32
CA ASP A 77 -10.83 15.02 -19.84
C ASP A 77 -10.93 16.45 -19.31
N ALA A 78 -9.77 17.10 -19.12
CA ALA A 78 -9.66 18.50 -18.70
C ALA A 78 -10.41 18.86 -17.40
N ARG A 79 -10.53 17.91 -16.46
CA ARG A 79 -11.09 18.14 -15.12
C ARG A 79 -10.02 18.09 -14.04
N PHE A 80 -10.24 18.85 -12.97
CA PHE A 80 -9.45 18.70 -11.74
C PHE A 80 -10.01 17.52 -10.94
N TYR A 81 -9.14 16.80 -10.26
CA TYR A 81 -9.52 15.65 -9.44
C TYR A 81 -9.14 15.90 -7.99
N ALA A 82 -10.05 15.59 -7.07
CA ALA A 82 -9.79 15.73 -5.65
C ALA A 82 -10.55 14.64 -4.88
N LEU A 83 -9.81 13.60 -4.53
CA LEU A 83 -10.28 12.46 -3.76
C LEU A 83 -9.30 12.21 -2.62
N SER A 84 -9.81 11.92 -1.43
CA SER A 84 -8.97 11.70 -0.25
C SER A 84 -9.55 10.61 0.64
N ARG A 85 -8.68 9.83 1.29
CA ARG A 85 -9.07 8.83 2.29
C ARG A 85 -8.40 9.17 3.62
N LYS A 86 -9.20 9.12 4.70
CA LYS A 86 -8.70 9.35 6.05
C LYS A 86 -8.07 8.06 6.59
N PHE A 87 -6.89 8.19 7.18
CA PHE A 87 -6.21 7.12 7.92
C PHE A 87 -5.73 7.65 9.28
N LYS A 88 -5.21 6.76 10.13
CA LYS A 88 -4.77 7.12 11.47
C LYS A 88 -3.57 8.07 11.40
N PRO A 89 -3.62 9.24 12.05
CA PRO A 89 -2.47 10.14 12.11
C PRO A 89 -1.27 9.44 12.77
N PHE A 90 -0.08 9.61 12.20
CA PHE A 90 1.18 9.13 12.75
C PHE A 90 2.29 10.15 12.51
N ALA A 91 3.32 10.14 13.34
CA ALA A 91 4.49 11.03 13.22
C ALA A 91 5.68 10.27 12.61
N THR A 92 6.39 10.87 11.67
CA THR A 92 7.55 10.25 11.02
C THR A 92 8.89 10.62 11.66
N GLU A 93 8.89 11.51 12.64
CA GLU A 93 10.11 11.99 13.29
C GLU A 93 10.92 10.84 13.90
N GLY A 94 12.20 10.77 13.56
CA GLY A 94 13.12 9.73 14.02
C GLY A 94 12.89 8.33 13.43
N ARG A 95 12.04 8.18 12.41
CA ARG A 95 11.71 6.89 11.78
C ARG A 95 11.85 6.93 10.26
N THR A 96 12.24 5.81 9.67
CA THR A 96 12.15 5.62 8.21
C THR A 96 10.68 5.45 7.82
N TRP A 97 10.21 6.27 6.88
CA TRP A 97 8.86 6.15 6.33
C TRP A 97 8.95 5.89 4.83
N LEU A 98 7.99 5.14 4.29
CA LEU A 98 7.91 4.76 2.89
C LEU A 98 6.49 5.01 2.39
N CYS A 99 6.37 5.62 1.22
CA CYS A 99 5.12 5.77 0.47
C CYS A 99 5.39 5.20 -0.92
N ASN A 100 4.73 4.09 -1.25
CA ASN A 100 4.84 3.38 -2.52
C ASN A 100 3.54 3.50 -3.30
#